data_AF-A0A2E0H2Q1-F1
#
_entry.id   AF-A0A2E0H2Q1-F1
#
_cell.length_a   1.000
_cell.length_b   1.000
_cell.length_c   1.000
_cell.angle_alpha   90.00
_cell.angle_beta   90.00
_cell.angle_gamma   90.00
#
_symmetry.space_group_name_H-M   'P 1'
#
loop_
_entity.id
_entity.type
_entity.pdbx_description
1 polymer ?
#
loop_
_entity_poly.entity_id
_entity_poly.type
_entity_poly.pdbx_seq_one_letter_code
_entity_poly.pdbx_strand_id
1 'polypeptide(L)'
;MNGSPKATHFFIEIYMFGYLNQYSYILVSFFVLTGAFFFVYRAFSLKAALLSILILLLAVVLFRSFLTTSSDELSTIEDWNLIQNSGNPVVLYLYSDL
;
A
#
# COMPACT_ATOMS: atom_id res chain seq x y z
N MET A 1 37.78 3.67 11.61
CA MET A 1 36.32 3.77 11.75
C MET A 1 35.79 4.67 10.65
N ASN A 2 35.48 4.12 9.47
CA ASN A 2 34.86 4.86 8.36
C ASN A 2 33.55 4.16 8.01
N GLY A 3 32.44 4.68 8.56
CA GLY A 3 31.09 4.26 8.22
C GLY A 3 30.77 4.64 6.77
N SER A 4 30.32 3.65 6.00
CA SER A 4 30.14 3.72 4.56
C SER A 4 29.02 4.69 4.14
N PRO A 5 29.26 5.66 3.24
CA PRO A 5 28.23 6.55 2.69
C PRO A 5 27.19 5.82 1.82
N LYS A 6 27.37 4.52 1.52
CA LYS A 6 26.42 3.74 0.71
C LYS A 6 25.15 3.36 1.48
N ALA A 7 25.24 3.16 2.81
CA ALA A 7 24.09 2.78 3.62
C ALA A 7 23.06 3.91 3.65
N THR A 8 23.49 5.17 3.81
CA THR A 8 22.59 6.34 3.84
C THR A 8 21.78 6.53 2.56
N HIS A 9 22.35 6.25 1.38
CA HIS A 9 21.59 6.32 0.11
C HIS A 9 20.53 5.22 0.02
N PHE A 10 20.85 4.01 0.48
CA PHE A 10 19.95 2.87 0.43
C PHE A 10 18.76 3.02 1.39
N PHE A 11 18.99 3.51 2.61
CA PHE A 11 17.91 3.87 3.54
C PHE A 11 16.97 4.92 2.93
N ILE A 12 17.52 5.97 2.31
CA ILE A 12 16.71 7.01 1.65
C ILE A 12 15.83 6.40 0.55
N GLU A 13 16.34 5.46 -0.26
CA GLU A 13 15.56 4.82 -1.32
C GLU A 13 14.40 3.98 -0.79
N ILE A 14 14.58 3.22 0.29
CA ILE A 14 13.52 2.40 0.90
C ILE A 14 12.43 3.28 1.51
N TYR A 15 12.82 4.32 2.27
CA TYR A 15 11.86 5.28 2.78
C TYR A 15 11.15 6.02 1.65
N MET A 16 11.88 6.44 0.61
CA MET A 16 11.29 7.09 -0.56
C MET A 16 10.31 6.18 -1.29
N PHE A 17 10.58 4.87 -1.40
CA PHE A 17 9.65 3.93 -2.03
C PHE A 17 8.38 3.72 -1.19
N GLY A 18 8.53 3.60 0.13
CA GLY A 18 7.41 3.55 1.07
C GLY A 18 6.56 4.82 1.03
N TYR A 19 7.21 5.99 1.01
CA TYR A 19 6.55 7.28 0.85
C TYR A 19 5.85 7.38 -0.51
N LEU A 20 6.51 7.01 -1.62
CA LEU A 20 5.92 7.05 -2.96
C LEU A 20 4.68 6.15 -3.05
N ASN A 21 4.72 4.95 -2.48
CA ASN A 21 3.58 4.05 -2.46
C ASN A 21 2.43 4.62 -1.60
N GLN A 22 2.75 5.17 -0.42
CA GLN A 22 1.77 5.77 0.48
C GLN A 22 1.12 7.02 -0.14
N TYR A 23 1.91 7.93 -0.72
CA TYR A 23 1.42 9.13 -1.37
C TYR A 23 0.65 8.80 -2.65
N SER A 24 1.07 7.78 -3.41
CA SER A 24 0.32 7.29 -4.57
C SER A 24 -1.04 6.73 -4.16
N TYR A 25 -1.10 5.94 -3.08
CA TYR A 25 -2.36 5.43 -2.54
C TYR A 25 -3.32 6.56 -2.14
N ILE A 26 -2.80 7.58 -1.44
CA ILE A 26 -3.59 8.75 -1.03
C ILE A 26 -4.10 9.52 -2.26
N LEU A 27 -3.22 9.75 -3.25
CA LEU A 27 -3.55 10.48 -4.47
C LEU A 27 -4.63 9.75 -5.27
N VAL A 28 -4.48 8.45 -5.49
CA VAL A 28 -5.49 7.63 -6.20
C VAL A 28 -6.81 7.61 -5.43
N SER A 29 -6.76 7.39 -4.11
CA SER A 29 -7.96 7.41 -3.25
C SER A 29 -8.69 8.75 -3.32
N PHE A 30 -7.95 9.87 -3.36
CA PHE A 30 -8.52 11.21 -3.48
C PHE A 30 -9.27 11.41 -4.80
N PHE A 31 -8.70 10.97 -5.93
CA PHE A 31 -9.38 11.03 -7.22
C PHE A 31 -10.65 10.16 -7.24
N VAL A 32 -10.58 8.94 -6.69
CA VAL A 32 -11.73 8.04 -6.60
C VAL A 32 -12.84 8.66 -5.74
N LEU A 33 -12.51 9.20 -4.57
CA LEU A 33 -13.47 9.84 -3.66
C LEU A 33 -14.12 11.06 -4.30
N THR A 34 -13.34 11.89 -4.98
CA THR A 34 -13.82 13.11 -5.65
C THR A 34 -14.73 12.77 -6.82
N GLY A 35 -14.34 11.79 -7.65
CA GLY A 35 -15.16 11.29 -8.75
C GLY A 35 -16.48 10.72 -8.24
N ALA A 36 -16.43 9.82 -7.26
CA ALA A 36 -17.62 9.21 -6.67
C ALA A 36 -18.57 10.26 -6.07
N PHE A 37 -18.02 11.23 -5.33
CA PHE A 37 -18.82 12.34 -4.79
C PHE A 37 -19.52 13.12 -5.89
N PHE A 38 -18.79 13.49 -6.95
CA PHE A 38 -19.35 14.24 -8.06
C PHE A 38 -20.48 13.48 -8.75
N PHE A 39 -20.31 12.17 -9.02
CA PHE A 39 -21.34 11.34 -9.63
C PHE A 39 -22.58 11.21 -8.74
N VAL A 40 -22.41 10.92 -7.45
CA VAL A 40 -23.54 10.76 -6.52
C VAL A 40 -24.24 12.09 -6.27
N TYR A 41 -23.49 13.18 -6.16
CA TYR A 41 -24.02 14.53 -6.04
C TYR A 41 -24.85 14.92 -7.26
N ARG A 42 -24.35 14.60 -8.46
CA ARG A 42 -25.02 14.90 -9.73
C ARG A 42 -26.31 14.10 -9.94
N ALA A 43 -26.34 12.85 -9.49
CA ALA A 43 -27.45 11.93 -9.71
C ALA A 43 -28.53 11.97 -8.62
N PHE A 44 -28.16 12.25 -7.37
CA PHE A 44 -29.08 12.16 -6.23
C PHE A 44 -29.22 13.50 -5.50
N SER A 45 -28.43 13.70 -4.44
CA SER A 45 -28.50 14.89 -3.58
C SER A 45 -27.21 15.01 -2.76
N LEU A 46 -26.98 16.20 -2.20
CA LEU A 46 -25.82 16.46 -1.34
C LEU A 46 -25.75 15.51 -0.13
N LYS A 47 -26.91 15.19 0.46
CA LYS A 47 -26.98 14.27 1.62
C LYS A 47 -26.51 12.86 1.24
N ALA A 48 -26.97 12.36 0.09
CA ALA A 48 -26.54 11.06 -0.43
C ALA A 48 -25.05 11.05 -0.78
N ALA A 49 -24.53 12.14 -1.36
CA ALA A 49 -23.13 12.27 -1.71
C ALA A 49 -22.22 12.24 -0.47
N LEU A 50 -22.58 12.97 0.59
CA LEU A 50 -21.85 12.96 1.87
C LEU A 50 -21.87 11.58 2.54
N LEU A 51 -23.03 10.91 2.54
CA LEU A 51 -23.15 9.56 3.10
C LEU A 51 -22.31 8.55 2.30
N SER A 52 -22.27 8.68 0.97
CA SER A 52 -21.44 7.83 0.11
C SER A 52 -19.94 8.01 0.36
N ILE A 53 -19.46 9.24 0.57
CA ILE A 53 -18.07 9.51 0.95
C ILE A 53 -17.74 8.81 2.27
N LEU A 54 -18.63 8.89 3.27
CA LEU A 54 -18.39 8.29 4.58
C LEU A 54 -18.20 6.77 4.45
N ILE A 55 -19.02 6.10 3.65
CA ILE A 55 -18.91 4.66 3.38
C ILE A 55 -17.62 4.36 2.61
N LEU A 56 -17.28 5.14 1.59
CA LEU A 56 -16.07 4.97 0.80
C LEU A 56 -14.80 5.16 1.63
N LEU A 57 -14.79 6.11 2.57
CA LEU A 57 -13.65 6.30 3.49
C LEU A 57 -13.42 5.05 4.34
N LEU A 58 -14.48 4.44 4.88
CA LEU A 58 -14.36 3.17 5.61
C LEU A 58 -13.80 2.07 4.70
N ALA A 59 -14.30 1.96 3.47
CA ALA A 59 -13.81 0.98 2.50
C ALA A 59 -12.32 1.19 2.18
N VAL A 60 -11.86 2.42 1.98
CA VAL A 60 -10.45 2.76 1.73
C VAL A 60 -9.57 2.41 2.93
N VAL A 61 -10.04 2.62 4.16
CA VAL A 61 -9.29 2.25 5.38
C VAL A 61 -9.17 0.73 5.50
N LEU A 62 -10.28 0.01 5.32
CA LEU A 62 -10.29 -1.45 5.37
C LEU A 62 -9.43 -2.07 4.26
N PHE A 63 -9.52 -1.53 3.04
CA PHE A 63 -8.73 -1.98 1.90
C PHE A 63 -7.23 -1.74 2.13
N ARG A 64 -6.87 -0.57 2.69
CA ARG A 64 -5.48 -0.31 3.11
C ARG A 64 -5.01 -1.32 4.13
N SER A 65 -5.82 -1.60 5.16
CA SER A 65 -5.47 -2.59 6.19
C SER A 65 -5.20 -3.95 5.57
N PHE A 66 -6.07 -4.41 4.67
CA PHE A 66 -5.91 -5.70 3.98
C PHE A 66 -4.62 -5.75 3.16
N LEU A 67 -4.30 -4.69 2.39
CA LEU A 67 -3.07 -4.62 1.61
C LEU A 67 -1.80 -4.55 2.46
N THR A 68 -1.87 -3.95 3.65
CA THR A 68 -0.72 -3.88 4.57
C THR A 68 -0.54 -5.14 5.42
N THR A 69 -1.51 -6.05 5.48
CA THR A 69 -1.46 -7.27 6.31
C THR A 69 -0.65 -8.42 5.66
N SER A 70 -0.13 -8.24 4.45
CA SER A 70 0.55 -9.32 3.69
C SER A 70 2.04 -9.05 3.46
N SER A 71 2.78 -8.62 4.48
CA SER A 71 4.22 -8.88 4.51
C SER A 71 4.41 -10.18 5.31
N ASP A 72 4.22 -11.32 4.65
CA ASP A 72 4.85 -12.55 5.11
C ASP A 72 6.36 -12.32 4.98
N GLU A 73 6.95 -11.69 5.98
CA GLU A 73 8.39 -11.54 6.08
C GLU A 73 8.98 -12.94 6.19
N LEU A 74 9.56 -13.42 5.08
CA LEU A 74 10.37 -14.63 5.09
C LEU A 74 11.63 -14.37 5.90
N SER A 75 11.51 -14.56 7.21
CA SER A 75 12.63 -14.47 8.14
C SER A 75 13.53 -15.69 8.07
N THR A 76 13.03 -16.82 7.55
CA THR A 76 13.73 -18.12 7.61
C THR A 76 13.77 -18.82 6.25
N ILE A 77 14.87 -19.55 5.99
CA ILE A 77 15.06 -20.40 4.79
C ILE A 77 13.97 -21.49 4.67
N GLU A 78 13.37 -21.87 5.79
CA GLU A 78 12.30 -22.88 5.85
C GLU A 78 11.00 -22.35 5.21
N ASP A 79 10.67 -21.07 5.42
CA ASP A 79 9.53 -20.39 4.78
C ASP A 79 9.71 -20.33 3.25
N TRP A 80 10.97 -20.18 2.81
CA TRP A 80 11.31 -20.15 1.39
C TRP A 80 11.09 -21.49 0.72
N ASN A 81 11.50 -22.58 1.38
CA ASN A 81 11.30 -23.93 0.88
C ASN A 81 9.81 -24.30 0.79
N LEU A 82 8.98 -23.82 1.73
CA LEU A 82 7.53 -24.04 1.67
C LEU A 82 6.89 -23.35 0.46
N ILE A 83 7.29 -22.11 0.18
CA ILE A 83 6.77 -21.34 -0.95
C ILE A 83 7.27 -21.89 -2.28
N GLN A 84 8.56 -22.22 -2.39
CA GLN A 84 9.15 -22.81 -3.59
C GLN A 84 8.49 -24.15 -3.96
N ASN A 85 8.17 -24.97 -2.96
CA ASN A 85 7.51 -26.27 -3.17
C ASN A 85 5.99 -26.16 -3.40
N SER A 86 5.39 -24.98 -3.23
CA SER A 86 3.94 -24.78 -3.41
C SER A 86 3.48 -24.82 -4.88
N GLY A 87 4.42 -24.66 -5.84
CA GLY A 87 4.13 -24.65 -7.27
C GLY A 87 3.35 -23.43 -7.77
N ASN A 88 3.02 -22.48 -6.89
CA ASN A 88 2.33 -21.25 -7.24
C ASN A 88 3.33 -20.17 -7.70
N PRO A 89 2.97 -19.33 -8.70
CA PRO A 89 3.79 -18.18 -9.07
C PRO A 89 3.80 -17.18 -7.90
N VAL A 90 4.98 -16.92 -7.36
CA VAL A 90 5.17 -15.97 -6.25
C VAL A 90 6.07 -14.83 -6.67
N VAL A 91 5.72 -13.61 -6.26
CA VAL A 91 6.51 -12.40 -6.49
C VAL A 91 7.34 -12.14 -5.23
N LEU A 92 8.66 -12.29 -5.33
CA LEU A 92 9.57 -11.88 -4.25
C LEU A 92 9.84 -10.40 -4.30
N TYR A 93 9.62 -9.75 -3.17
CA TYR A 93 10.12 -8.41 -2.89
C TYR A 93 11.35 -8.54 -2.01
N LEU A 94 12.53 -8.46 -2.61
CA LEU A 94 13.80 -8.44 -1.88
C LEU A 94 14.08 -7.00 -1.44
N TYR A 95 13.96 -6.74 -0.15
CA TYR A 95 14.44 -5.52 0.49
C TYR A 95 15.43 -5.89 1.58
N SER A 96 16.36 -4.99 1.89
CA SER A 96 17.35 -5.16 2.95
C SER A 96 17.26 -3.94 3.87
N ASP A 97 17.10 -4.15 5.16
CA ASP A 97 16.96 -3.05 6.14
C ASP A 97 18.31 -2.48 6.60
N LEU A 98 19.36 -2.54 5.76
CA LEU A 98 20.76 -2.33 6.17
C LEU A 98 21.46 -1.13 5.52
#